data_AF-A0A3M2I6S9-F1
#
_entry.id   AF-A0A3M2I6S9-F1
#
_cell.length_a   1.000
_cell.length_b   1.000
_cell.length_c   1.000
_cell.angle_alpha   90.00
_cell.angle_beta   90.00
_cell.angle_gamma   90.00
#
_symmetry.space_group_name_H-M   'P 1'
#
loop_
_entity.id
_entity.type
_entity.pdbx_description
1 polymer ?
#
loop_
_entity_poly.entity_id
_entity_poly.type
_entity_poly.pdbx_seq_one_letter_code
_entity_poly.pdbx_strand_id
1 'polypeptide(L)'
;MNTKTLLAASPLALALAACAPSRSMPVADAAAVPATATGQAPADTFMAHVAAHCGKAYEGRIVANTPKSATPDAFEGKRLVMHVRGCDDPGQRLEVPFHVGDDHSRTWILTRLDHGLRLKHDHRHADGSPDAMTMYGGDSRHAGSATRQAFPVDAESIALFEKEGLNASVENTWAMEIHPRTFVYELSRPNGRLFKVEFDLTRPVDPPPTPWGW
;
A
#
# COMPACT_ATOMS: atom_id res chain seq x y z
N MET A 1 -54.60 19.01 -72.09
CA MET A 1 -55.85 18.28 -72.39
C MET A 1 -56.59 18.00 -71.08
N ASN A 2 -57.83 18.49 -71.01
CA ASN A 2 -58.95 18.15 -70.12
C ASN A 2 -58.83 18.30 -68.59
N THR A 3 -59.20 19.51 -68.17
CA THR A 3 -60.22 19.85 -67.17
C THR A 3 -61.18 18.72 -66.74
N LYS A 4 -61.50 18.67 -65.43
CA LYS A 4 -62.88 18.67 -64.90
C LYS A 4 -62.90 18.75 -63.36
N THR A 5 -63.40 19.89 -62.87
CA THR A 5 -63.90 20.13 -61.52
C THR A 5 -65.31 19.54 -61.39
N LEU A 6 -65.65 18.94 -60.26
CA LEU A 6 -67.05 18.73 -59.82
C LEU A 6 -67.11 18.66 -58.28
N LEU A 7 -67.85 19.60 -57.69
CA LEU A 7 -68.34 19.56 -56.31
C LEU A 7 -69.43 18.51 -56.17
N ALA A 8 -69.55 17.86 -54.99
CA ALA A 8 -70.78 17.86 -54.18
C ALA A 8 -70.69 17.01 -52.90
N ALA A 9 -71.25 17.60 -51.84
CA ALA A 9 -72.03 17.02 -50.74
C ALA A 9 -71.38 16.06 -49.72
N SER A 10 -71.26 16.58 -48.49
CA SER A 10 -71.21 15.80 -47.24
C SER A 10 -72.47 14.95 -47.03
N PRO A 11 -72.32 13.86 -46.28
CA PRO A 11 -73.18 13.70 -45.11
C PRO A 11 -72.39 13.48 -43.81
N LEU A 12 -73.02 13.97 -42.76
CA LEU A 12 -72.69 13.86 -41.35
C LEU A 12 -72.75 12.39 -40.92
N ALA A 13 -71.70 11.88 -40.27
CA ALA A 13 -71.72 10.61 -39.56
C ALA A 13 -71.21 10.81 -38.12
N LEU A 14 -72.14 10.77 -37.17
CA LEU A 14 -71.89 10.57 -35.74
C LEU A 14 -71.46 9.11 -35.53
N ALA A 15 -70.36 8.87 -34.82
CA ALA A 15 -70.19 7.66 -34.00
C ALA A 15 -69.03 7.80 -32.99
N LEU A 16 -69.44 7.91 -31.72
CA LEU A 16 -68.91 7.21 -30.54
C LEU A 16 -67.42 7.38 -30.18
N ALA A 17 -67.23 8.20 -29.14
CA ALA A 17 -66.09 8.19 -28.25
C ALA A 17 -65.83 6.78 -27.69
N ALA A 18 -64.60 6.30 -27.87
CA ALA A 18 -64.01 5.27 -27.04
C ALA A 18 -62.75 5.87 -26.40
N CYS A 19 -62.86 6.29 -25.15
CA CYS A 19 -61.70 6.61 -24.31
C CYS A 19 -60.94 5.30 -24.07
N ALA A 20 -59.83 5.12 -24.79
CA ALA A 20 -58.85 4.11 -24.41
C ALA A 20 -58.19 4.55 -23.09
N PRO A 21 -58.03 3.67 -22.10
CA PRO A 21 -57.24 3.98 -20.92
C PRO A 21 -55.80 4.18 -21.35
N SER A 22 -55.27 5.37 -21.10
CA SER A 22 -53.84 5.67 -21.18
C SER A 22 -53.10 4.66 -20.30
N ARG A 23 -52.42 3.70 -20.92
CA ARG A 23 -51.46 2.84 -20.22
C ARG A 23 -50.33 3.75 -19.75
N SER A 24 -50.35 4.09 -18.47
CA SER A 24 -49.17 4.63 -17.78
C SER A 24 -48.02 3.66 -18.03
N MET A 25 -47.04 4.08 -18.82
CA MET A 25 -45.78 3.36 -18.89
C MET A 25 -45.16 3.39 -17.49
N PRO A 26 -44.68 2.25 -16.97
CA PRO A 26 -43.87 2.30 -15.78
C PRO A 26 -42.63 3.09 -16.16
N VAL A 27 -42.40 4.22 -15.49
CA VAL A 27 -41.09 4.84 -15.46
C VAL A 27 -40.21 3.77 -14.83
N ALA A 28 -39.43 3.09 -15.67
CA ALA A 28 -38.39 2.20 -15.19
C ALA A 28 -37.49 3.09 -14.35
N ASP A 29 -37.61 2.94 -13.04
CA ASP A 29 -36.71 3.51 -12.06
C ASP A 29 -35.34 2.94 -12.43
N ALA A 30 -34.57 3.71 -13.18
CA ALA A 30 -33.20 3.38 -13.51
C ALA A 30 -32.46 3.51 -12.19
N ALA A 31 -32.48 2.43 -11.41
CA ALA A 31 -31.63 2.26 -10.25
C ALA A 31 -30.22 2.61 -10.71
N ALA A 32 -29.75 3.77 -10.27
CA ALA A 32 -28.39 4.19 -10.47
C ALA A 32 -27.52 3.15 -9.77
N VAL A 33 -27.00 2.21 -10.56
CA VAL A 33 -25.94 1.32 -10.11
C VAL A 33 -24.81 2.26 -9.70
N PRO A 34 -24.40 2.29 -8.43
CA PRO A 34 -23.28 3.13 -8.04
C PRO A 34 -22.09 2.64 -8.86
N ALA A 35 -21.52 3.53 -9.67
CA ALA A 35 -20.27 3.26 -10.35
C ALA A 35 -19.23 2.98 -9.25
N THR A 36 -18.94 1.70 -9.01
CA THR A 36 -17.78 1.31 -8.22
C THR A 36 -16.58 1.93 -8.91
N ALA A 37 -15.92 2.86 -8.22
CA ALA A 37 -14.65 3.39 -8.67
C ALA A 37 -13.69 2.20 -8.84
N THR A 38 -13.48 1.76 -10.08
CA THR A 38 -12.58 0.65 -10.46
C THR A 38 -11.11 1.09 -10.43
N GLY A 39 -10.74 1.87 -9.42
CA GLY A 39 -9.35 2.17 -9.12
C GLY A 39 -8.78 1.09 -8.22
N GLN A 40 -7.67 0.48 -8.62
CA GLN A 40 -6.88 -0.41 -7.77
C GLN A 40 -6.50 0.33 -6.48
N ALA A 41 -6.59 -0.32 -5.31
CA ALA A 41 -6.32 0.37 -4.05
C ALA A 41 -4.86 0.86 -4.03
N PRO A 42 -4.54 2.01 -3.41
CA PRO A 42 -3.18 2.52 -3.38
C PRO A 42 -2.19 1.53 -2.75
N ALA A 43 -2.63 0.78 -1.74
CA ALA A 43 -1.87 -0.32 -1.14
C ALA A 43 -1.49 -1.42 -2.15
N ASP A 44 -2.42 -1.83 -3.01
CA ASP A 44 -2.18 -2.87 -4.03
C ASP A 44 -1.18 -2.37 -5.07
N THR A 45 -1.29 -1.10 -5.47
CA THR A 45 -0.36 -0.48 -6.42
C THR A 45 1.04 -0.34 -5.80
N PHE A 46 1.12 0.05 -4.52
CA PHE A 46 2.37 0.11 -3.78
C PHE A 46 3.05 -1.27 -3.69
N MET A 47 2.30 -2.31 -3.31
CA MET A 47 2.80 -3.69 -3.26
C MET A 47 3.30 -4.14 -4.64
N ALA A 48 2.56 -3.86 -5.72
CA ALA A 48 2.99 -4.17 -7.08
C ALA A 48 4.29 -3.46 -7.47
N HIS A 49 4.47 -2.19 -7.08
CA HIS A 49 5.73 -1.48 -7.30
C HIS A 49 6.89 -2.15 -6.56
N VAL A 50 6.72 -2.55 -5.30
CA VAL A 50 7.77 -3.25 -4.55
C VAL A 50 8.05 -4.63 -5.17
N ALA A 51 7.01 -5.37 -5.54
CA ALA A 51 7.11 -6.69 -6.16
C ALA A 51 7.83 -6.67 -7.52
N ALA A 52 7.82 -5.56 -8.26
CA ALA A 52 8.61 -5.42 -9.48
C ALA A 52 10.14 -5.57 -9.26
N HIS A 53 10.58 -5.56 -8.00
CA HIS A 53 11.95 -5.73 -7.56
C HIS A 53 12.26 -7.11 -6.96
N CYS A 54 11.33 -8.07 -7.02
CA CYS A 54 11.54 -9.43 -6.54
C CYS A 54 12.87 -10.05 -7.01
N GLY A 55 13.62 -10.60 -6.06
CA GLY A 55 14.94 -11.22 -6.24
C GLY A 55 16.09 -10.22 -6.40
N LYS A 56 15.83 -8.91 -6.43
CA LYS A 56 16.86 -7.87 -6.56
C LYS A 56 17.25 -7.31 -5.20
N ALA A 57 18.53 -6.98 -5.07
CA ALA A 57 19.08 -6.28 -3.92
C ALA A 57 19.67 -4.93 -4.32
N TYR A 58 19.65 -3.97 -3.40
CA TYR A 58 20.06 -2.59 -3.65
C TYR A 58 20.81 -2.02 -2.46
N GLU A 59 21.89 -1.32 -2.74
CA GLU A 59 22.63 -0.56 -1.73
C GLU A 59 21.90 0.72 -1.37
N GLY A 60 21.99 1.07 -0.08
CA GLY A 60 21.40 2.28 0.46
C GLY A 60 22.36 3.11 1.30
N ARG A 61 21.89 4.30 1.65
CA ARG A 61 22.59 5.28 2.47
C ARG A 61 21.63 5.96 3.44
N ILE A 62 22.14 6.36 4.59
CA ILE A 62 21.38 7.17 5.55
C ILE A 62 21.21 8.57 4.96
N VAL A 63 19.97 9.03 4.84
CA VAL A 63 19.63 10.38 4.32
C VAL A 63 19.04 11.30 5.38
N ALA A 64 18.58 10.74 6.49
CA ALA A 64 18.24 11.50 7.69
C ALA A 64 18.56 10.67 8.94
N ASN A 65 19.17 11.30 9.94
CA ASN A 65 19.35 10.72 11.26
C ASN A 65 19.39 11.84 12.31
N THR A 66 18.20 12.33 12.67
CA THR A 66 18.02 13.48 13.56
C THR A 66 17.12 13.12 14.75
N PRO A 67 17.37 13.68 15.95
CA PRO A 67 18.63 14.32 16.33
C PRO A 67 19.79 13.33 16.22
N LYS A 68 21.00 13.84 16.00
CA LYS A 68 22.18 12.98 15.92
C LYS A 68 22.41 12.32 17.28
N SER A 69 22.56 11.01 17.29
CA SER A 69 22.90 10.28 18.52
C SER A 69 24.30 10.68 19.02
N ALA A 70 24.49 10.63 20.35
CA ALA A 70 25.80 10.89 20.96
C ALA A 70 26.82 9.77 20.63
N THR A 71 26.34 8.58 20.30
CA THR A 71 27.14 7.45 19.83
C THR A 71 26.72 7.08 18.40
N PRO A 72 27.63 6.57 17.56
CA PRO A 72 27.26 6.09 16.22
C PRO A 72 26.13 5.07 16.31
N ASP A 73 25.07 5.29 15.53
CA ASP A 73 23.98 4.32 15.42
C ASP A 73 24.47 3.05 14.73
N ALA A 74 23.81 1.90 14.96
CA ALA A 74 24.21 0.59 14.44
C ALA A 74 24.35 0.52 12.90
N PHE A 75 23.81 1.51 12.19
CA PHE A 75 23.84 1.63 10.73
C PHE A 75 25.00 2.50 10.22
N GLU A 76 25.57 3.38 11.04
CA GLU A 76 26.58 4.34 10.61
C GLU A 76 27.89 3.64 10.24
N GLY A 77 28.45 3.98 9.07
CA GLY A 77 29.68 3.37 8.56
C GLY A 77 29.53 1.91 8.11
N LYS A 78 28.30 1.38 8.03
CA LYS A 78 28.01 0.03 7.54
C LYS A 78 27.47 0.05 6.12
N ARG A 79 27.74 -1.02 5.38
CA ARG A 79 27.09 -1.27 4.08
C ARG A 79 25.63 -1.64 4.34
N LEU A 80 24.70 -0.90 3.73
CA LEU A 80 23.26 -1.07 3.91
C LEU A 80 22.68 -1.67 2.64
N VAL A 81 22.04 -2.83 2.72
CA VAL A 81 21.47 -3.52 1.55
C VAL A 81 20.06 -3.97 1.83
N MET A 82 19.09 -3.56 1.01
CA MET A 82 17.76 -4.18 0.97
C MET A 82 17.75 -5.28 -0.08
N HIS A 83 16.94 -6.32 0.13
CA HIS A 83 16.68 -7.37 -0.85
C HIS A 83 15.18 -7.64 -0.86
N VAL A 84 14.50 -7.68 -2.02
CA VAL A 84 13.06 -7.99 -2.08
C VAL A 84 12.85 -9.49 -2.34
N ARG A 85 12.14 -10.16 -1.45
CA ARG A 85 11.82 -11.61 -1.44
C ARG A 85 10.33 -11.84 -1.08
N GLY A 86 9.95 -13.10 -0.87
CA GLY A 86 8.58 -13.48 -0.49
C GLY A 86 7.59 -13.36 -1.64
N CYS A 87 8.02 -13.64 -2.87
CA CYS A 87 7.30 -13.27 -4.09
C CYS A 87 6.41 -14.36 -4.69
N ASP A 88 6.05 -15.38 -3.89
CA ASP A 88 5.13 -16.44 -4.33
C ASP A 88 3.69 -15.90 -4.43
N ASP A 89 3.31 -14.99 -3.52
CA ASP A 89 2.05 -14.24 -3.55
C ASP A 89 2.29 -12.75 -3.21
N PRO A 90 2.90 -11.99 -4.14
CA PRO A 90 3.35 -10.63 -3.88
C PRO A 90 2.20 -9.63 -3.67
N GLY A 91 0.95 -10.03 -3.97
CA GLY A 91 -0.24 -9.24 -3.65
C GLY A 91 -0.64 -9.34 -2.19
N GLN A 92 -0.25 -10.42 -1.51
CA GLN A 92 -0.59 -10.67 -0.10
C GLN A 92 0.58 -10.39 0.84
N ARG A 93 1.80 -10.74 0.43
CA ARG A 93 2.97 -10.64 1.32
C ARG A 93 4.25 -10.38 0.53
N LEU A 94 5.10 -9.53 1.08
CA LEU A 94 6.47 -9.33 0.63
C LEU A 94 7.40 -9.30 1.84
N GLU A 95 8.61 -9.84 1.64
CA GLU A 95 9.66 -9.86 2.66
C GLU A 95 10.86 -9.10 2.12
N VAL A 96 11.29 -8.09 2.86
CA VAL A 96 12.41 -7.24 2.46
C VAL A 96 13.50 -7.34 3.51
N PRO A 97 14.41 -8.34 3.41
CA PRO A 97 15.62 -8.36 4.24
C PRO A 97 16.40 -7.06 4.15
N PHE A 98 16.86 -6.58 5.31
CA PHE A 98 17.67 -5.39 5.45
C PHE A 98 18.99 -5.74 6.16
N HIS A 99 20.05 -5.85 5.37
CA HIS A 99 21.37 -6.23 5.82
C HIS A 99 22.19 -4.99 6.21
N VAL A 100 22.89 -5.08 7.34
CA VAL A 100 23.71 -3.99 7.90
C VAL A 100 25.12 -4.52 8.15
N GLY A 101 25.99 -4.39 7.15
CA GLY A 101 27.25 -5.14 7.14
C GLY A 101 26.97 -6.64 7.20
N ASP A 102 27.58 -7.32 8.19
CA ASP A 102 27.43 -8.77 8.42
C ASP A 102 26.22 -9.11 9.32
N ASP A 103 25.45 -8.11 9.75
CA ASP A 103 24.21 -8.33 10.48
C ASP A 103 23.07 -8.60 9.48
N HIS A 104 22.50 -9.80 9.56
CA HIS A 104 21.43 -10.28 8.69
C HIS A 104 20.14 -10.60 9.48
N SER A 105 19.99 -9.98 10.66
CA SER A 105 18.87 -10.23 11.58
C SER A 105 17.53 -9.70 11.11
N ARG A 106 17.50 -8.69 10.23
CA ARG A 106 16.32 -7.85 10.03
C ARG A 106 15.62 -8.16 8.71
N THR A 107 14.32 -8.42 8.80
CA THR A 107 13.44 -8.51 7.63
C THR A 107 12.21 -7.65 7.85
N TRP A 108 11.93 -6.75 6.91
CA TRP A 108 10.65 -6.06 6.87
C TRP A 108 9.61 -6.94 6.19
N ILE A 109 8.50 -7.17 6.86
CA ILE A 109 7.39 -7.95 6.34
C ILE A 109 6.26 -6.98 6.02
N LEU A 110 5.90 -6.88 4.74
CA LEU A 110 4.70 -6.20 4.27
C LEU A 110 3.60 -7.23 4.05
N THR A 111 2.45 -7.03 4.68
CA THR A 111 1.27 -7.89 4.54
C THR A 111 0.07 -7.06 4.12
N ARG A 112 -0.68 -7.53 3.12
CA ARG A 112 -1.95 -6.94 2.73
C ARG A 112 -3.02 -7.25 3.77
N LEU A 113 -3.69 -6.22 4.26
CA LEU A 113 -4.89 -6.31 5.10
C LEU A 113 -6.14 -6.09 4.23
N ASP A 114 -7.34 -6.05 4.79
CA ASP A 114 -8.54 -5.68 4.02
C ASP A 114 -8.50 -4.21 3.58
N HIS A 115 -8.12 -3.30 4.49
CA HIS A 115 -8.20 -1.85 4.29
C HIS A 115 -6.86 -1.12 4.20
N GLY A 116 -5.75 -1.86 4.03
CA GLY A 116 -4.42 -1.27 3.90
C GLY A 116 -3.31 -2.29 4.01
N LEU A 117 -2.17 -1.88 4.56
CA LEU A 117 -0.99 -2.72 4.74
C LEU A 117 -0.56 -2.78 6.21
N ARG A 118 0.03 -3.90 6.59
CA ARG A 118 0.78 -4.08 7.82
C ARG A 118 2.27 -4.13 7.50
N LEU A 119 3.07 -3.43 8.30
CA LEU A 119 4.51 -3.58 8.35
C LEU A 119 4.89 -4.22 9.68
N LYS A 120 5.64 -5.33 9.65
CA LYS A 120 6.30 -5.91 10.83
C LYS A 120 7.80 -6.04 10.58
N HIS A 121 8.59 -5.95 11.65
CA HIS A 121 10.04 -6.14 11.65
C HIS A 121 10.33 -7.50 12.27
N ASP A 122 10.67 -8.49 11.46
CA ASP A 122 11.15 -9.77 11.97
C ASP A 122 12.64 -9.67 12.26
N HIS A 123 13.00 -9.83 13.53
CA HIS A 123 14.35 -9.85 14.03
C HIS A 123 14.70 -11.25 14.52
N ARG A 124 15.81 -11.79 13.99
CA ARG A 124 16.33 -13.12 14.33
C ARG A 124 17.74 -13.03 14.87
N HIS A 125 18.08 -13.95 15.77
CA HIS A 125 19.46 -14.23 16.14
C HIS A 125 20.18 -14.99 15.02
N ALA A 126 21.51 -15.05 15.07
CA ALA A 126 22.31 -15.72 14.03
C ALA A 126 22.03 -17.22 13.90
N ASP A 127 21.50 -17.86 14.94
CA ASP A 127 21.03 -19.25 14.91
C ASP A 127 19.61 -19.41 14.34
N GLY A 128 18.98 -18.31 13.92
CA GLY A 128 17.62 -18.26 13.35
C GLY A 128 16.49 -18.18 14.38
N SER A 129 16.79 -18.26 15.69
CA SER A 129 15.78 -18.10 16.73
C SER A 129 15.24 -16.65 16.79
N PRO A 130 13.96 -16.44 17.18
CA PRO A 130 13.39 -15.10 17.27
C PRO A 130 14.05 -14.26 18.38
N ASP A 131 14.37 -13.01 18.06
CA ASP A 131 14.78 -12.02 19.06
C ASP A 131 13.60 -11.65 19.97
N ALA A 132 13.85 -11.28 21.22
CA ALA A 132 12.81 -10.80 22.14
C ALA A 132 12.06 -9.57 21.59
N MET A 133 12.76 -8.74 20.81
CA MET A 133 12.27 -7.56 20.11
C MET A 133 11.99 -7.86 18.63
N THR A 134 11.17 -8.88 18.35
CA THR A 134 10.73 -9.23 16.99
C THR A 134 9.24 -8.95 16.76
N MET A 135 8.82 -8.93 15.50
CA MET A 135 7.45 -8.74 15.02
C MET A 135 6.76 -7.46 15.49
N TYR A 136 7.54 -6.43 15.82
CA TYR A 136 7.03 -5.08 16.06
C TYR A 136 6.79 -4.32 14.76
N GLY A 137 5.89 -3.35 14.76
CA GLY A 137 5.56 -2.54 13.60
C GLY A 137 4.20 -1.87 13.74
N GLY A 138 3.47 -1.77 12.64
CA GLY A 138 2.20 -1.04 12.61
C GLY A 138 1.35 -1.32 11.38
N ASP A 139 0.13 -0.81 11.44
CA ASP A 139 -0.86 -0.89 10.38
C ASP A 139 -1.11 0.48 9.78
N SER A 140 -1.31 0.53 8.46
CA SER A 140 -1.74 1.77 7.80
C SER A 140 -3.12 2.19 8.28
N ARG A 141 -3.26 3.46 8.72
CA ARG A 141 -4.54 4.03 9.17
C ARG A 141 -5.33 4.73 8.06
N HIS A 142 -4.67 5.03 6.96
CA HIS A 142 -5.24 5.66 5.78
C HIS A 142 -4.78 4.88 4.54
N ALA A 143 -5.46 5.09 3.41
CA ALA A 143 -5.14 4.38 2.17
C ALA A 143 -3.70 4.58 1.67
N GLY A 144 -3.02 5.64 2.12
CA GLY A 144 -1.70 6.02 1.65
C GLY A 144 -1.73 6.46 0.19
N SER A 145 -0.65 6.20 -0.55
CA SER A 145 -0.57 6.40 -1.99
C SER A 145 0.05 5.17 -2.66
N ALA A 146 0.05 5.16 -3.99
CA ALA A 146 0.75 4.16 -4.79
C ALA A 146 2.27 4.15 -4.57
N THR A 147 2.82 5.21 -3.96
CA THR A 147 4.26 5.41 -3.78
C THR A 147 4.68 5.59 -2.32
N ARG A 148 3.75 5.71 -1.36
CA ARG A 148 4.06 5.85 0.05
C ARG A 148 2.99 5.24 0.94
N GLN A 149 3.46 4.47 1.92
CA GLN A 149 2.64 3.87 2.97
C GLN A 149 3.24 4.21 4.33
N ALA A 150 2.40 4.52 5.31
CA ALA A 150 2.81 4.89 6.67
C ALA A 150 2.10 3.98 7.68
N PHE A 151 2.84 3.59 8.70
CA PHE A 151 2.49 2.57 9.67
C PHE A 151 2.71 3.13 11.08
N PRO A 152 1.74 3.86 11.65
CA PRO A 152 1.75 4.17 13.07
C PRO A 152 1.78 2.87 13.86
N VAL A 153 2.55 2.85 14.95
CA VAL A 153 2.70 1.68 15.80
C VAL A 153 1.37 1.07 16.22
N ASP A 154 1.28 -0.26 16.12
CA ASP A 154 0.09 -1.02 16.50
C ASP A 154 0.09 -1.39 17.99
N ALA A 155 -1.07 -1.87 18.47
CA ALA A 155 -1.26 -2.18 19.89
C ALA A 155 -0.36 -3.32 20.38
N GLU A 156 -0.08 -4.32 19.55
CA GLU A 156 0.83 -5.43 19.88
C GLU A 156 2.25 -4.92 20.11
N SER A 157 2.71 -4.01 19.24
CA SER A 157 4.03 -3.41 19.31
C SER A 157 4.15 -2.45 20.50
N ILE A 158 3.10 -1.70 20.83
CA ILE A 158 3.05 -0.89 22.06
C ILE A 158 3.25 -1.80 23.28
N ALA A 159 2.46 -2.88 23.39
CA ALA A 159 2.58 -3.81 24.51
C ALA A 159 3.98 -4.45 24.62
N LEU A 160 4.57 -4.80 23.48
CA LEU A 160 5.95 -5.30 23.43
C LEU A 160 6.95 -4.25 23.89
N PHE A 161 6.86 -3.01 23.38
CA PHE A 161 7.77 -1.94 23.76
C PHE A 161 7.66 -1.58 25.25
N GLU A 162 6.46 -1.55 25.81
CA GLU A 162 6.26 -1.33 27.25
C GLU A 162 6.87 -2.45 28.08
N LYS A 163 6.66 -3.71 27.68
CA LYS A 163 7.25 -4.89 28.34
C LYS A 163 8.78 -4.85 28.36
N GLU A 164 9.39 -4.41 27.27
CA GLU A 164 10.84 -4.40 27.08
C GLU A 164 11.48 -3.03 27.44
N GLY A 165 10.71 -2.10 28.02
CA GLY A 165 11.21 -0.81 28.53
C GLY A 165 11.55 0.23 27.45
N LEU A 166 11.04 0.07 26.23
CA LEU A 166 11.28 0.93 25.07
C LEU A 166 10.20 2.01 24.90
N ASN A 167 9.89 2.75 25.97
CA ASN A 167 8.76 3.68 26.02
C ASN A 167 8.76 4.73 24.89
N ALA A 168 9.92 5.19 24.42
CA ALA A 168 9.99 6.14 23.30
C ALA A 168 9.47 5.56 21.97
N SER A 169 9.40 4.24 21.84
CA SER A 169 8.95 3.55 20.63
C SER A 169 7.43 3.42 20.52
N VAL A 170 6.68 3.69 21.60
CA VAL A 170 5.20 3.61 21.59
C VAL A 170 4.55 4.73 20.76
N GLU A 171 5.35 5.69 20.28
CA GLU A 171 4.93 6.76 19.37
C GLU A 171 5.57 6.64 17.99
N ASN A 172 6.20 5.49 17.67
CA ASN A 172 6.81 5.27 16.36
C ASN A 172 5.76 5.38 15.25
N THR A 173 6.15 6.05 14.17
CA THR A 173 5.52 5.88 12.86
C THR A 173 6.59 5.50 11.87
N TRP A 174 6.45 4.32 11.28
CA TRP A 174 7.28 3.92 10.15
C TRP A 174 6.64 4.37 8.84
N ALA A 175 7.45 4.55 7.81
CA ALA A 175 6.94 4.71 6.46
C ALA A 175 7.88 4.05 5.45
N MET A 176 7.30 3.65 4.32
CA MET A 176 8.04 3.19 3.16
C MET A 176 7.60 3.98 1.93
N GLU A 177 8.57 4.40 1.13
CA GLU A 177 8.35 5.08 -0.14
C GLU A 177 9.00 4.30 -1.28
N ILE A 178 8.36 4.28 -2.44
CA ILE A 178 8.92 3.72 -3.65
C ILE A 178 8.65 4.64 -4.84
N HIS A 179 9.72 4.93 -5.56
CA HIS A 179 9.76 5.74 -6.77
C HIS A 179 10.56 5.00 -7.85
N PRO A 180 10.54 5.44 -9.12
CA PRO A 180 11.23 4.73 -10.19
C PRO A 180 12.73 4.49 -9.97
N ARG A 181 13.38 5.28 -9.12
CA ARG A 181 14.82 5.23 -8.87
C ARG A 181 15.19 4.95 -7.41
N THR A 182 14.26 5.06 -6.47
CA THR A 182 14.57 5.00 -5.05
C THR A 182 13.52 4.23 -4.27
N PHE A 183 13.98 3.48 -3.27
CA PHE A 183 13.15 2.97 -2.18
C PHE A 183 13.63 3.64 -0.89
N VAL A 184 12.71 4.06 -0.03
CA VAL A 184 13.04 4.73 1.23
C VAL A 184 12.34 4.02 2.37
N TYR A 185 13.11 3.68 3.40
CA TYR A 185 12.58 3.31 4.71
C TYR A 185 12.73 4.48 5.66
N GLU A 186 11.69 4.73 6.46
CA GLU A 186 11.60 5.84 7.40
C GLU A 186 11.11 5.38 8.77
N LEU A 187 11.71 5.92 9.83
CA LEU A 187 11.18 5.91 11.19
C LEU A 187 11.07 7.36 11.68
N SER A 188 9.90 7.74 12.16
CA SER A 188 9.63 9.06 12.73
C SER A 188 8.96 8.96 14.10
N ARG A 189 9.14 10.00 14.93
CA ARG A 189 8.41 10.18 16.20
C ARG A 189 8.01 11.66 16.38
N PRO A 190 6.92 11.95 17.12
CA PRO A 190 6.47 13.31 17.38
C PRO A 190 7.53 14.22 18.03
N ASN A 191 8.47 13.65 18.79
CA ASN A 191 9.55 14.39 19.44
C ASN A 191 10.65 14.89 18.48
N GLY A 192 10.48 14.72 17.17
CA GLY A 192 11.44 15.15 16.15
C GLY A 192 12.48 14.09 15.75
N ARG A 193 12.41 12.87 16.29
CA ARG A 193 13.21 11.75 15.78
C ARG A 193 12.81 11.48 14.32
N LEU A 194 13.80 11.47 13.43
CA LEU A 194 13.66 11.08 12.02
C LEU A 194 14.89 10.28 11.57
N PHE A 195 14.66 9.04 11.15
CA PHE A 195 15.65 8.17 10.52
C PHE A 195 15.17 7.80 9.13
N LYS A 196 16.03 7.95 8.11
CA LYS A 196 15.71 7.55 6.74
C LYS A 196 16.91 6.85 6.09
N VAL A 197 16.65 5.72 5.45
CA VAL A 197 17.59 5.03 4.56
C VAL A 197 17.00 5.03 3.16
N GLU A 198 17.76 5.54 2.19
CA GLU A 198 17.39 5.55 0.77
C GLU A 198 18.25 4.53 0.02
N PHE A 199 17.61 3.67 -0.77
CA PHE A 199 18.24 2.64 -1.60
C PHE A 199 18.14 3.03 -3.08
N ASP A 200 19.23 2.88 -3.84
CA ASP A 200 19.28 3.19 -5.27
C ASP A 200 18.78 2.02 -6.11
N LEU A 201 17.53 2.11 -6.57
CA LEU A 201 16.88 1.07 -7.37
C LEU A 201 17.41 0.95 -8.80
N THR A 202 18.30 1.86 -9.22
CA THR A 202 18.87 1.86 -10.58
C THR A 202 20.11 1.01 -10.71
N ARG A 203 20.68 0.55 -9.59
CA ARG A 203 21.91 -0.23 -9.55
C ARG A 203 21.74 -1.47 -8.67
N PRO A 204 21.18 -2.56 -9.21
CA PRO A 204 21.14 -3.83 -8.49
C PRO A 204 22.54 -4.27 -8.08
N VAL A 205 22.64 -4.90 -6.91
CA VAL A 205 23.85 -5.56 -6.41
C VAL A 205 23.57 -7.04 -6.19
N ASP A 206 24.64 -7.84 -6.04
CA ASP A 206 24.49 -9.22 -5.62
C ASP A 206 23.80 -9.28 -4.25
N PRO A 207 22.76 -10.12 -4.08
CA PRO A 207 22.12 -10.28 -2.79
C PRO A 207 23.11 -10.75 -1.72
N PRO A 208 23.06 -10.19 -0.50
CA PRO A 208 23.76 -10.75 0.65
C PRO A 208 23.29 -12.18 0.94
N PRO A 209 23.95 -12.91 1.87
CA PRO A 209 23.48 -14.21 2.35
C PRO A 209 22.01 -14.16 2.78
N THR A 210 21.34 -15.32 2.76
CA THR A 210 19.97 -15.44 3.27
C THR A 210 19.87 -14.84 4.68
N PRO A 211 18.85 -13.99 4.97
CA PRO A 211 18.64 -13.45 6.31
C PRO A 211 18.53 -14.58 7.33
N TRP A 212 18.91 -14.30 8.57
CA TRP A 212 18.82 -15.31 9.62
C TRP A 212 17.36 -15.73 9.83
N GLY A 213 17.13 -17.03 10.04
CA GLY A 213 15.79 -17.61 10.24
C GLY A 213 14.98 -17.96 8.98
N TRP A 214 15.61 -17.95 7.79
CA TRP A 214 15.00 -18.28 6.49
C TRP A 214 15.73 -19.38 5.74
#